data_AF-A0A7W7Y5U0-F1
#
_entry.id   AF-A0A7W7Y5U0-F1
#
_cell.length_a   1.000
_cell.length_b   1.000
_cell.length_c   1.000
_cell.angle_alpha   90.00
_cell.angle_beta   90.00
_cell.angle_gamma   90.00
#
_symmetry.space_group_name_H-M   'P 1'
#
loop_
_entity.id
_entity.type
_entity.pdbx_description
1 polymer ?
#
loop_
_entity_poly.entity_id
_entity_poly.type
_entity_poly.pdbx_seq_one_letter_code
_entity_poly.pdbx_strand_id
1 'polypeptide(L)'
;MFTHNSNQQESPQPAPEGALILRNITISLAMLAVSTAFPFLGIIIGLFLPFPIIHSIYYYGFRAGLVVGSMSLGFMVLFHPILPVIYAIETFIPACLLMLLLRRQANPLSGTVIASLITGTALYLLYIPFITIRGEDPLVSLLIATKEAIEQGATGTALAQNADLIMQVAYNIAFGFFITSVFFSLVCSLGLIMRKDRFGKEIGMVNTFYSAQIPYTYLFLIIAGITGMAAQNPYVFMAAASLLFFLTVIYALQGFLTISTFFRQRKTPVIFQVLLYGLIVIQPILALVMTVLGILDTLMGLRRRILGLHA
;
A
#
# COMPACT_ATOMS: atom_id res chain seq x y z
N MET A 1 57.63 -14.96 18.05
CA MET A 1 56.90 -14.19 19.08
C MET A 1 56.04 -13.17 18.34
N PHE A 2 54.81 -13.54 17.98
CA PHE A 2 53.89 -12.66 17.24
C PHE A 2 52.91 -12.04 18.24
N THR A 3 53.07 -10.74 18.48
CA THR A 3 52.16 -9.94 19.31
C THR A 3 50.84 -9.77 18.55
N HIS A 4 49.82 -10.51 18.98
CA HIS A 4 48.47 -10.38 18.47
C HIS A 4 47.88 -9.09 19.03
N ASN A 5 47.91 -8.02 18.22
CA ASN A 5 47.36 -6.73 18.57
C ASN A 5 45.83 -6.82 18.46
N SER A 6 45.18 -7.18 19.56
CA SER A 6 43.73 -7.17 19.68
C SER A 6 43.25 -5.72 19.73
N ASN A 7 43.14 -5.08 18.56
CA ASN A 7 42.34 -3.88 18.40
C ASN A 7 40.89 -4.27 18.70
N GLN A 8 40.50 -4.14 19.97
CA GLN A 8 39.10 -4.06 20.37
C GLN A 8 38.53 -2.84 19.64
N GLN A 9 37.92 -3.06 18.48
CA GLN A 9 37.05 -2.07 17.87
C GLN A 9 35.90 -1.85 18.86
N GLU A 10 35.99 -0.75 19.61
CA GLU A 10 34.86 -0.24 20.38
C GLU A 10 33.67 -0.16 19.43
N SER A 11 32.66 -0.98 19.70
CA SER A 11 31.42 -0.93 18.94
C SER A 11 30.84 0.47 19.10
N PRO A 12 30.49 1.16 18.01
CA PRO A 12 30.01 2.53 18.08
C PRO A 12 28.81 2.60 19.03
N GLN A 13 28.88 3.49 20.02
CA GLN A 13 27.77 3.69 20.96
C GLN A 13 26.48 4.02 20.17
N PRO A 14 25.35 3.39 20.52
CA PRO A 14 24.09 3.65 19.83
C PRO A 14 23.73 5.14 19.98
N ALA A 15 23.35 5.77 18.87
CA ALA A 15 22.93 7.17 18.88
C ALA A 15 21.77 7.38 19.87
N PRO A 16 21.71 8.54 20.56
CA PRO A 16 20.64 8.82 21.51
C PRO A 16 19.27 8.79 20.82
N GLU A 17 18.27 8.25 21.50
CA GLU A 17 16.91 8.05 20.97
C GLU A 17 16.33 9.33 20.34
N GLY A 18 16.53 10.48 20.98
CA GLY A 18 16.07 11.78 20.48
C GLY A 18 16.64 12.16 19.11
N ALA A 19 17.92 11.84 18.84
CA ALA A 19 18.54 12.12 17.54
C ALA A 19 17.92 11.26 16.42
N LEU A 20 17.52 10.03 16.74
CA LEU A 20 16.90 9.12 15.78
C LEU A 20 15.44 9.50 15.48
N ILE A 21 14.70 9.97 16.48
CA ILE A 21 13.35 10.53 16.29
C ILE A 21 13.45 11.80 15.44
N LEU A 22 14.36 12.71 15.74
CA LEU A 22 14.58 13.94 14.97
C LEU A 22 14.93 13.64 13.50
N ARG A 23 15.75 12.61 13.25
CA ARG A 23 16.04 12.12 11.90
C ARG A 23 14.77 11.70 11.17
N ASN A 24 13.90 10.92 11.81
CA ASN A 24 12.67 10.44 11.17
C ASN A 24 11.66 11.56 10.95
N ILE A 25 11.58 12.56 11.84
CA ILE A 25 10.83 13.81 11.59
C ILE A 25 11.37 14.47 10.32
N THR A 26 12.68 14.70 10.25
CA THR A 26 13.32 15.37 9.12
C THR A 26 13.07 14.64 7.80
N ILE A 27 13.18 13.31 7.79
CA ILE A 27 12.87 12.48 6.60
C ILE A 27 11.40 12.64 6.22
N SER A 28 10.47 12.57 7.18
CA SER A 28 9.05 12.72 6.88
C SER A 28 8.72 14.09 6.31
N LEU A 29 9.27 15.16 6.88
CA LEU A 29 9.06 16.53 6.40
C LEU A 29 9.66 16.73 5.00
N ALA A 30 10.86 16.19 4.75
CA ALA A 30 11.47 16.25 3.43
C ALA A 30 10.63 15.51 2.38
N MET A 31 10.16 14.29 2.70
CA MET A 31 9.28 13.54 1.79
C MET A 31 7.98 14.31 1.47
N LEU A 32 7.38 14.94 2.49
CA LEU A 32 6.16 15.74 2.33
C LEU A 32 6.38 17.02 1.50
N ALA A 33 7.49 17.72 1.74
CA ALA A 33 7.85 18.91 0.98
C ALA A 33 8.07 18.55 -0.50
N VAL A 34 8.78 17.45 -0.77
CA VAL A 34 9.02 17.00 -2.14
C VAL A 34 7.72 16.50 -2.80
N SER A 35 6.87 15.79 -2.06
CA SER A 35 5.61 15.27 -2.63
C SER A 35 4.62 16.36 -3.00
N THR A 36 4.62 17.47 -2.25
CA THR A 36 3.78 18.64 -2.52
C THR A 36 4.36 19.53 -3.63
N ALA A 37 5.69 19.62 -3.74
CA ALA A 37 6.35 20.43 -4.75
C ALA A 37 6.35 19.79 -6.15
N PHE A 38 6.40 18.46 -6.25
CA PHE A 38 6.55 17.75 -7.52
C PHE A 38 5.50 16.64 -7.68
N PRO A 39 4.40 16.84 -8.43
CA PRO A 39 3.28 15.89 -8.48
C PRO A 39 3.68 14.45 -8.84
N PHE A 40 4.44 14.26 -9.93
CA PHE A 40 4.86 12.92 -10.37
C PHE A 40 5.81 12.23 -9.40
N LEU A 41 6.78 12.98 -8.86
CA LEU A 41 7.71 12.46 -7.87
C LEU A 41 6.97 12.19 -6.54
N GLY A 42 5.94 12.99 -6.24
CA GLY A 42 5.11 12.89 -5.06
C GLY A 42 4.26 11.63 -5.02
N ILE A 43 3.81 11.11 -6.17
CA ILE A 43 3.17 9.79 -6.23
C ILE A 43 4.15 8.71 -5.76
N ILE A 44 5.39 8.72 -6.26
CA ILE A 44 6.41 7.72 -5.91
C ILE A 44 6.82 7.86 -4.44
N ILE A 45 7.08 9.08 -3.98
CA ILE A 45 7.47 9.35 -2.58
C ILE A 45 6.31 9.09 -1.62
N GLY A 46 5.07 9.31 -2.06
CA GLY A 46 3.83 9.03 -1.34
C GLY A 46 3.73 7.57 -0.88
N LEU A 47 4.27 6.64 -1.67
CA LEU A 47 4.35 5.22 -1.33
C LEU A 47 5.27 4.92 -0.14
N PHE A 48 6.08 5.88 0.29
CA PHE A 48 7.02 5.73 1.40
C PHE A 48 6.71 6.69 2.55
N LEU A 49 5.65 7.50 2.48
CA LEU A 49 5.27 8.42 3.55
C LEU A 49 4.97 7.74 4.90
N PRO A 50 4.39 6.52 4.96
CA PRO A 50 4.19 5.81 6.23
C PRO A 50 5.51 5.36 6.87
N PHE A 51 6.59 5.23 6.10
CA PHE A 51 7.84 4.62 6.55
C PHE A 51 8.44 5.28 7.80
N PRO A 52 8.63 6.61 7.88
CA PRO A 52 9.21 7.24 9.08
C PRO A 52 8.37 7.02 10.33
N ILE A 53 7.04 6.95 10.20
CA ILE A 53 6.13 6.69 11.32
C ILE A 53 6.25 5.22 11.75
N ILE A 54 6.09 4.28 10.81
CA ILE A 54 6.17 2.84 11.10
C ILE A 54 7.55 2.49 11.68
N HIS A 55 8.63 3.01 11.11
CA HIS A 55 9.98 2.83 11.62
C HIS A 55 10.10 3.35 13.07
N SER A 56 9.54 4.51 13.37
CA SER A 56 9.61 5.08 14.72
C SER A 56 8.81 4.25 15.73
N ILE A 57 7.61 3.78 15.36
CA ILE A 57 6.80 2.91 16.22
C ILE A 57 7.48 1.55 16.46
N TYR A 58 8.11 1.01 15.42
CA TYR A 58 8.76 -0.30 15.44
C TYR A 58 9.97 -0.29 16.38
N TYR A 59 10.89 0.67 16.23
CA TYR A 59 12.15 0.69 16.99
C TYR A 59 12.08 1.46 18.32
N TYR A 60 11.30 2.54 18.41
CA TYR A 60 11.27 3.45 19.57
C TYR A 60 9.90 3.48 20.27
N GLY A 61 8.96 2.66 19.81
CA GLY A 61 7.64 2.55 20.41
C GLY A 61 6.64 3.60 19.93
N PHE A 62 5.38 3.41 20.34
CA PHE A 62 4.24 4.13 19.77
C PHE A 62 4.30 5.65 20.00
N ARG A 63 4.85 6.10 21.14
CA ARG A 63 5.02 7.53 21.44
C ARG A 63 5.89 8.24 20.42
N ALA A 64 7.02 7.64 20.02
CA ALA A 64 7.90 8.19 19.00
C ALA A 64 7.19 8.34 17.65
N GLY A 65 6.41 7.32 17.25
CA GLY A 65 5.60 7.39 16.03
C GLY A 65 4.54 8.48 16.05
N LEU A 66 3.86 8.67 17.20
CA LEU A 66 2.90 9.76 17.36
C LEU A 66 3.58 11.13 17.24
N VAL A 67 4.75 11.32 17.85
CA VAL A 67 5.51 12.58 17.72
C VAL A 67 5.87 12.85 16.26
N VAL A 68 6.38 11.85 15.54
CA VAL A 68 6.72 12.00 14.10
C VAL A 68 5.49 12.35 13.28
N GLY A 69 4.39 11.61 13.43
CA GLY A 69 3.17 11.86 12.68
C GLY A 69 2.50 13.19 13.01
N SER A 70 2.49 13.60 14.28
CA SER A 70 1.95 14.90 14.70
C SER A 70 2.78 16.07 14.18
N MET A 71 4.11 15.97 14.15
CA MET A 71 4.96 17.01 13.56
C MET A 71 4.73 17.12 12.04
N SER A 72 4.61 15.99 11.35
CA SER A 72 4.26 15.95 9.92
C SER A 72 2.87 16.53 9.63
N LEU A 73 1.88 16.27 10.49
CA LEU A 73 0.56 16.91 10.43
C LEU A 73 0.65 18.42 10.61
N GLY A 74 1.37 18.88 11.63
CA GLY A 74 1.58 20.30 11.91
C GLY A 74 2.24 21.02 10.74
N PHE A 75 3.20 20.37 10.07
CA PHE A 75 3.79 20.89 8.84
C PHE A 75 2.78 21.08 7.72
N MET A 76 1.88 20.12 7.50
CA MET A 76 0.84 20.22 6.47
C MET A 76 -0.15 21.37 6.72
N VAL A 77 -0.41 21.72 7.98
CA VAL A 77 -1.29 22.86 8.33
C VAL A 77 -0.75 24.18 7.75
N LEU A 78 0.57 24.31 7.61
CA LEU A 78 1.22 25.51 7.09
C LEU A 78 0.92 25.75 5.59
N PHE A 79 0.55 24.71 4.84
CA PHE A 79 0.31 24.80 3.40
C PHE A 79 -1.18 24.92 3.08
N HIS A 80 -2.02 24.08 3.70
CA HIS A 80 -3.45 24.06 3.40
C HIS A 80 -4.25 23.34 4.49
N PRO A 81 -5.43 23.83 4.92
CA PRO A 81 -6.19 23.24 6.03
C PRO A 81 -6.71 21.82 5.76
N ILE A 82 -6.90 21.44 4.49
CA ILE A 82 -7.42 20.11 4.10
C ILE A 82 -6.30 19.06 4.05
N LEU A 83 -5.06 19.45 3.73
CA LEU A 83 -3.95 18.50 3.56
C LEU A 83 -3.64 17.67 4.83
N PRO A 84 -3.67 18.23 6.05
CA PRO A 84 -3.51 17.45 7.28
C PRO A 84 -4.56 16.35 7.42
N VAL A 85 -5.81 16.61 7.01
CA VAL A 85 -6.89 15.62 7.10
C VAL A 85 -6.63 14.46 6.14
N ILE A 86 -6.26 14.77 4.89
CA ILE A 86 -5.91 13.76 3.88
C ILE A 86 -4.70 12.95 4.36
N TYR A 87 -3.63 13.62 4.79
CA TYR A 87 -2.44 12.96 5.33
C TYR A 87 -2.75 12.08 6.56
N ALA A 88 -3.62 12.55 7.45
CA ALA A 88 -4.03 11.79 8.63
C ALA A 88 -4.68 10.46 8.22
N ILE A 89 -5.62 10.51 7.27
CA ILE A 89 -6.37 9.34 6.82
C ILE A 89 -5.52 8.44 5.94
N GLU A 90 -4.73 8.97 5.01
CA GLU A 90 -3.95 8.17 4.05
C GLU A 90 -2.68 7.56 4.64
N THR A 91 -2.04 8.25 5.58
CA THR A 91 -0.68 7.91 6.02
C THR A 91 -0.62 7.66 7.52
N PHE A 92 -1.03 8.63 8.34
CA PHE A 92 -0.75 8.57 9.78
C PHE A 92 -1.57 7.48 10.50
N ILE A 93 -2.90 7.50 10.33
CA ILE A 93 -3.80 6.52 10.95
C ILE A 93 -3.49 5.10 10.44
N PRO A 94 -3.32 4.83 9.13
CA PRO A 94 -2.98 3.50 8.63
C PRO A 94 -1.64 2.99 9.14
N ALA A 95 -0.62 3.85 9.26
CA ALA A 95 0.68 3.50 9.83
C ALA A 95 0.56 3.05 11.29
N CYS A 96 -0.17 3.82 12.11
CA CYS A 96 -0.45 3.48 13.51
C CYS A 96 -1.25 2.19 13.63
N LEU A 97 -2.29 2.03 12.82
CA LEU A 97 -3.17 0.87 12.83
C LEU A 97 -2.43 -0.40 12.39
N LEU A 98 -1.63 -0.33 11.33
CA LEU A 98 -0.77 -1.42 10.89
C LEU A 98 0.15 -1.86 12.04
N MET A 99 0.81 -0.93 12.71
CA MET A 99 1.71 -1.26 13.81
C MET A 99 1.01 -1.88 15.02
N LEU A 100 -0.21 -1.45 15.33
CA LEU A 100 -1.05 -2.11 16.34
C LEU A 100 -1.42 -3.53 15.93
N LEU A 101 -1.78 -3.73 14.65
CA LEU A 101 -2.13 -5.04 14.12
C LEU A 101 -0.93 -5.98 14.04
N LEU A 102 0.25 -5.51 13.64
CA LEU A 102 1.49 -6.30 13.62
C LEU A 102 1.92 -6.76 15.01
N ARG A 103 1.62 -5.99 16.07
CA ARG A 103 1.86 -6.44 17.46
C ARG A 103 0.88 -7.52 17.91
N ARG A 104 -0.31 -7.62 17.30
CA ARG A 104 -1.37 -8.58 17.67
C ARG A 104 -1.45 -9.79 16.74
N GLN A 105 -1.02 -9.65 15.49
CA GLN A 105 -1.10 -10.67 14.45
C GLN A 105 0.29 -11.07 14.00
N ALA A 106 0.51 -12.36 13.78
CA ALA A 106 1.77 -12.87 13.25
C ALA A 106 1.95 -12.56 11.74
N ASN A 107 0.87 -12.40 10.98
CA ASN A 107 0.93 -12.26 9.52
C ASN A 107 0.93 -10.78 9.08
N PRO A 108 2.05 -10.26 8.52
CA PRO A 108 2.16 -8.86 8.14
C PRO A 108 1.24 -8.45 7.01
N LEU A 109 1.01 -9.34 6.03
CA LEU A 109 0.14 -9.05 4.89
C LEU A 109 -1.32 -8.89 5.35
N SER A 110 -1.79 -9.77 6.24
CA SER A 110 -3.11 -9.63 6.85
C SER A 110 -3.25 -8.29 7.58
N GLY A 111 -2.25 -7.90 8.37
CA GLY A 111 -2.22 -6.59 9.04
C GLY A 111 -2.35 -5.42 8.06
N THR A 112 -1.63 -5.45 6.94
CA THR A 112 -1.71 -4.40 5.90
C THR A 112 -3.08 -4.35 5.22
N VAL A 113 -3.68 -5.50 4.91
CA VAL A 113 -5.02 -5.57 4.29
C VAL A 113 -6.07 -5.01 5.25
N ILE A 114 -6.06 -5.44 6.52
CA ILE A 114 -7.02 -4.97 7.52
C ILE A 114 -6.86 -3.47 7.76
N ALA A 115 -5.62 -2.98 7.91
CA ALA A 115 -5.37 -1.56 8.10
C ALA A 115 -5.91 -0.72 6.92
N SER A 116 -5.70 -1.18 5.69
CA SER A 116 -6.16 -0.50 4.48
C SER A 116 -7.69 -0.53 4.36
N LEU A 117 -8.34 -1.67 4.65
CA LEU A 117 -9.80 -1.79 4.65
C LEU A 117 -10.48 -0.91 5.69
N ILE A 118 -9.94 -0.85 6.92
CA ILE A 118 -10.48 0.01 7.98
C ILE A 118 -10.38 1.47 7.55
N THR A 119 -9.24 1.87 7.00
CA THR A 119 -9.00 3.24 6.53
C THR A 119 -9.92 3.59 5.36
N GLY A 120 -10.02 2.68 4.38
CA GLY A 120 -10.92 2.82 3.25
C GLY A 120 -12.37 2.99 3.64
N THR A 121 -12.85 2.10 4.52
CA THR A 121 -14.20 2.15 5.07
C THR A 121 -14.43 3.46 5.82
N ALA A 122 -13.47 3.90 6.64
CA ALA A 122 -13.58 5.16 7.36
C ALA A 122 -13.68 6.35 6.39
N LEU A 123 -12.84 6.41 5.35
CA LEU A 123 -12.91 7.45 4.33
C LEU A 123 -14.26 7.42 3.61
N TYR A 124 -14.71 6.25 3.20
CA TYR A 124 -15.99 6.06 2.52
C TYR A 124 -17.18 6.51 3.38
N LEU A 125 -17.17 6.20 4.68
CA LEU A 125 -18.19 6.64 5.62
C LEU A 125 -18.14 8.14 5.89
N LEU A 126 -16.98 8.78 5.81
CA LEU A 126 -16.84 10.24 5.90
C LEU A 126 -17.25 10.95 4.60
N TYR A 127 -17.11 10.28 3.46
CA TYR A 127 -17.48 10.80 2.15
C TYR A 127 -18.99 11.02 1.99
N ILE A 128 -19.80 10.07 2.45
CA ILE A 128 -21.27 10.17 2.37
C ILE A 128 -21.80 11.47 3.02
N PRO A 129 -21.52 11.78 4.30
CA PRO A 129 -21.99 13.02 4.91
C PRO A 129 -21.36 14.26 4.28
N PHE A 130 -20.14 14.16 3.76
CA PHE A 130 -19.51 15.29 3.06
C PHE A 130 -20.35 15.71 1.84
N ILE A 131 -20.72 14.75 0.97
CA ILE A 131 -21.56 15.05 -0.20
C ILE A 131 -22.93 15.56 0.24
N THR A 132 -23.57 14.91 1.23
CA THR A 132 -24.94 15.29 1.61
C THR A 132 -25.01 16.69 2.22
N ILE A 133 -23.95 17.14 2.91
CA ILE A 133 -23.87 18.49 3.49
C ILE A 133 -23.49 19.53 2.44
N ARG A 134 -22.51 19.24 1.57
CA ARG A 134 -21.99 20.22 0.61
C ARG A 134 -22.78 20.28 -0.69
N GLY A 135 -23.50 19.22 -1.06
CA GLY A 135 -24.18 19.09 -2.35
C GLY A 135 -23.23 18.94 -3.54
N GLU A 136 -21.93 18.88 -3.30
CA GLU A 136 -20.88 18.74 -4.30
C GLU A 136 -20.21 17.38 -4.17
N ASP A 137 -20.02 16.71 -5.30
CA ASP A 137 -19.29 15.45 -5.37
C ASP A 137 -17.83 15.74 -5.78
N PRO A 138 -16.87 15.65 -4.84
CA PRO A 138 -15.48 16.01 -5.12
C PRO A 138 -14.81 15.02 -6.08
N LEU A 139 -15.29 13.78 -6.16
CA LEU A 139 -14.78 12.81 -7.13
C LEU A 139 -15.26 13.20 -8.53
N VAL A 140 -16.52 13.58 -8.70
CA VAL A 140 -17.02 14.08 -9.98
C VAL A 140 -16.25 15.33 -10.43
N SER A 141 -15.98 16.28 -9.53
CA SER A 141 -15.18 17.46 -9.86
C SER A 141 -13.75 17.11 -10.31
N LEU A 142 -13.08 16.18 -9.60
CA LEU A 142 -11.76 15.69 -9.99
C LEU A 142 -11.78 15.00 -11.36
N LEU A 143 -12.83 14.21 -11.60
CA LEU A 143 -13.02 13.51 -12.86
C LEU A 143 -13.25 14.50 -14.00
N ILE A 144 -14.12 15.49 -13.85
CA ILE A 144 -14.33 16.54 -14.86
C ILE A 144 -13.02 17.27 -15.18
N ALA A 145 -12.27 17.69 -14.16
CA ALA A 145 -10.97 18.33 -14.36
C ALA A 145 -9.97 17.41 -15.11
N THR A 146 -9.99 16.11 -14.81
CA THR A 146 -9.16 15.11 -15.50
C THR A 146 -9.60 14.93 -16.95
N LYS A 147 -10.91 14.88 -17.21
CA LYS A 147 -11.46 14.78 -18.56
C LYS A 147 -11.05 15.99 -19.40
N GLU A 148 -11.20 17.19 -18.86
CA GLU A 148 -10.78 18.43 -19.53
C GLU A 148 -9.28 18.42 -19.83
N ALA A 149 -8.44 17.98 -18.89
CA ALA A 149 -7.00 17.85 -19.12
C ALA A 149 -6.66 16.83 -20.23
N ILE A 150 -7.39 15.72 -20.31
CA ILE A 150 -7.24 14.72 -21.36
C ILE A 150 -7.67 15.30 -22.72
N GLU A 151 -8.81 15.98 -22.79
CA GLU A 151 -9.33 16.57 -24.02
C GLU A 151 -8.41 17.66 -24.56
N GLN A 152 -7.80 18.46 -23.68
CA GLN A 152 -6.80 19.47 -24.05
C GLN A 152 -5.49 18.85 -24.56
N GLY A 153 -5.12 17.66 -24.05
CA GLY A 153 -3.89 16.95 -24.45
C GLY A 153 -4.05 15.98 -25.62
N ALA A 154 -5.26 15.47 -25.88
CA ALA A 154 -5.51 14.41 -26.85
C ALA A 154 -6.09 14.95 -28.17
N THR A 155 -5.21 15.39 -29.07
CA THR A 155 -5.57 15.75 -30.45
C THR A 155 -5.90 14.48 -31.28
N GLY A 156 -7.08 13.83 -31.08
CA GLY A 156 -7.49 12.71 -31.95
C GLY A 156 -8.47 11.66 -31.39
N THR A 157 -9.75 12.00 -31.33
CA THR A 157 -10.97 11.24 -31.70
C THR A 157 -11.23 9.75 -31.35
N ALA A 158 -10.43 9.02 -30.58
CA ALA A 158 -10.87 7.71 -30.01
C ALA A 158 -10.96 7.70 -28.48
N LEU A 159 -10.10 8.50 -27.84
CA LEU A 159 -10.04 8.59 -26.38
C LEU A 159 -11.20 9.41 -25.80
N ALA A 160 -11.59 10.50 -26.48
CA ALA A 160 -12.71 11.34 -26.08
C ALA A 160 -14.06 10.59 -26.11
N GLN A 161 -14.26 9.70 -27.08
CA GLN A 161 -15.50 8.90 -27.18
C GLN A 161 -15.64 7.87 -26.06
N ASN A 162 -14.52 7.39 -25.51
CA ASN A 162 -14.51 6.45 -24.38
C ASN A 162 -14.29 7.14 -23.03
N ALA A 163 -14.05 8.46 -23.02
CA ALA A 163 -13.74 9.21 -21.82
C ALA A 163 -14.86 9.04 -20.79
N ASP A 164 -16.11 9.25 -21.16
CA ASP A 164 -17.25 9.16 -20.23
C ASP A 164 -17.37 7.78 -19.57
N LEU A 165 -17.15 6.71 -20.34
CA LEU A 165 -17.13 5.34 -19.80
C LEU A 165 -15.95 5.15 -18.83
N ILE A 166 -14.76 5.62 -19.21
CA ILE A 166 -13.56 5.56 -18.35
C ILE A 166 -13.79 6.35 -17.06
N MET A 167 -14.39 7.54 -17.15
CA MET A 167 -14.69 8.41 -16.00
C MET A 167 -15.70 7.74 -15.07
N GLN A 168 -16.75 7.14 -15.63
CA GLN A 168 -17.75 6.42 -14.84
C GLN A 168 -17.14 5.19 -14.13
N VAL A 169 -16.30 4.42 -14.81
CA VAL A 169 -15.58 3.30 -14.19
C VAL A 169 -14.66 3.81 -13.09
N ALA A 170 -13.87 4.86 -13.37
CA ALA A 170 -12.94 5.48 -12.43
C ALA A 170 -13.66 6.01 -11.19
N TYR A 171 -14.84 6.63 -11.34
CA TYR A 171 -15.70 7.07 -10.24
C TYR A 171 -16.07 5.88 -9.34
N ASN A 172 -16.59 4.80 -9.93
CA ASN A 172 -17.06 3.65 -9.19
C ASN A 172 -15.95 2.91 -8.42
N ILE A 173 -14.70 3.03 -8.86
CA ILE A 173 -13.53 2.39 -8.24
C ILE A 173 -12.60 3.38 -7.52
N ALA A 174 -12.97 4.65 -7.39
CA ALA A 174 -12.10 5.67 -6.81
C ALA A 174 -11.65 5.33 -5.38
N PHE A 175 -12.57 4.83 -4.55
CA PHE A 175 -12.20 4.34 -3.21
C PHE A 175 -11.33 3.09 -3.29
N GLY A 176 -11.55 2.23 -4.30
CA GLY A 176 -10.67 1.10 -4.58
C GLY A 176 -9.23 1.55 -4.84
N PHE A 177 -9.03 2.60 -5.63
CA PHE A 177 -7.70 3.19 -5.86
C PHE A 177 -7.09 3.75 -4.57
N PHE A 178 -7.88 4.47 -3.77
CA PHE A 178 -7.43 5.00 -2.49
C PHE A 178 -6.95 3.89 -1.55
N ILE A 179 -7.78 2.86 -1.34
CA ILE A 179 -7.46 1.72 -0.48
C ILE A 179 -6.22 1.00 -0.98
N THR A 180 -6.12 0.82 -2.29
CA THR A 180 -4.96 0.20 -2.94
C THR A 180 -3.69 1.03 -2.75
N SER A 181 -3.77 2.36 -2.84
CA SER A 181 -2.65 3.27 -2.59
C SER A 181 -2.14 3.16 -1.16
N VAL A 182 -3.05 3.22 -0.17
CA VAL A 182 -2.71 3.02 1.25
C VAL A 182 -2.06 1.66 1.45
N PHE A 183 -2.63 0.60 0.88
CA PHE A 183 -2.09 -0.75 0.96
C PHE A 183 -0.66 -0.84 0.40
N PHE A 184 -0.42 -0.35 -0.81
CA PHE A 184 0.92 -0.37 -1.39
C PHE A 184 1.91 0.46 -0.58
N SER A 185 1.48 1.63 -0.10
CA SER A 185 2.32 2.51 0.71
C SER A 185 2.77 1.83 2.01
N LEU A 186 1.84 1.11 2.67
CA LEU A 186 2.13 0.30 3.84
C LEU A 186 3.06 -0.88 3.53
N VAL A 187 2.81 -1.61 2.43
CA VAL A 187 3.65 -2.75 2.01
C VAL A 187 5.07 -2.31 1.67
N CYS A 188 5.23 -1.22 0.92
CA CYS A 188 6.53 -0.64 0.57
C CYS A 188 7.29 -0.19 1.82
N SER A 189 6.61 0.53 2.71
CA SER A 189 7.19 0.99 3.98
C SER A 189 7.62 -0.18 4.88
N LEU A 190 6.80 -1.22 4.96
CA LEU A 190 7.12 -2.42 5.71
C LEU A 190 8.29 -3.17 5.09
N GLY A 191 8.34 -3.28 3.75
CA GLY A 191 9.44 -3.88 3.01
C GLY A 191 10.79 -3.20 3.27
N LEU A 192 10.81 -1.88 3.47
CA LEU A 192 12.02 -1.15 3.87
C LEU A 192 12.47 -1.48 5.29
N ILE A 193 11.54 -1.59 6.24
CA ILE A 193 11.85 -1.95 7.63
C ILE A 193 12.32 -3.40 7.72
N MET A 194 11.74 -4.27 6.89
CA MET A 194 12.04 -5.70 6.83
C MET A 194 13.33 -6.02 6.07
N ARG A 195 14.05 -5.03 5.53
CA ARG A 195 15.40 -5.29 5.02
C ARG A 195 16.34 -5.57 6.19
N LYS A 196 17.19 -6.59 6.01
CA LYS A 196 18.16 -7.11 6.99
C LYS A 196 18.88 -5.93 7.68
N ASP A 197 18.81 -5.87 9.00
CA ASP A 197 19.57 -4.90 9.79
C ASP A 197 21.06 -5.06 9.47
N ARG A 198 21.86 -3.98 9.57
CA ARG A 198 23.32 -3.99 9.32
C ARG A 198 24.04 -5.05 10.16
N PHE A 199 23.44 -5.46 11.27
CA PHE A 199 23.97 -6.49 12.18
C PHE A 199 23.55 -7.92 11.83
N GLY A 200 22.89 -8.12 10.68
CA GLY A 200 22.55 -9.45 10.17
C GLY A 200 21.46 -10.19 10.95
N LYS A 201 20.89 -9.60 12.01
CA LYS A 201 19.73 -10.15 12.70
C LYS A 201 18.53 -10.09 11.74
N GLU A 202 18.03 -11.27 11.38
CA GLU A 202 16.74 -11.36 10.72
C GLU A 202 15.70 -10.76 11.66
N ILE A 203 15.13 -9.64 11.24
CA ILE A 203 13.89 -9.16 11.83
C ILE A 203 12.89 -10.29 11.61
N GLY A 204 12.44 -10.96 12.66
CA GLY A 204 11.71 -12.24 12.61
C GLY A 204 10.40 -12.25 11.79
N MET A 205 10.10 -11.17 11.07
CA MET A 205 8.96 -11.04 10.16
C MET A 205 9.33 -11.27 8.67
N VAL A 206 10.61 -11.19 8.25
CA VAL A 206 10.97 -11.25 6.81
C VAL A 206 10.57 -12.57 6.15
N ASN A 207 10.89 -13.68 6.80
CA ASN A 207 10.47 -15.02 6.36
C ASN A 207 8.93 -15.16 6.40
N THR A 208 8.27 -14.38 7.25
CA THR A 208 6.81 -14.36 7.39
C THR A 208 6.11 -13.66 6.23
N PHE A 209 6.74 -12.71 5.53
CA PHE A 209 6.09 -12.02 4.39
C PHE A 209 6.04 -12.90 3.13
N TYR A 210 7.11 -13.64 2.83
CA TYR A 210 7.12 -14.55 1.69
C TYR A 210 6.17 -15.74 1.86
N SER A 211 6.01 -16.20 3.10
CA SER A 211 5.06 -17.24 3.48
C SER A 211 3.65 -16.70 3.79
N ALA A 212 3.48 -15.37 3.86
CA ALA A 212 2.20 -14.76 4.12
C ALA A 212 1.21 -15.10 3.01
N GLN A 213 0.08 -15.65 3.44
CA GLN A 213 -1.09 -15.90 2.62
C GLN A 213 -2.21 -15.00 3.09
N ILE A 214 -3.05 -14.55 2.16
CA ILE A 214 -4.31 -13.93 2.51
C ILE A 214 -5.21 -15.03 3.09
N PRO A 215 -5.82 -14.82 4.28
CA PRO A 215 -6.74 -15.79 4.86
C PRO A 215 -7.92 -16.13 3.93
N TYR A 216 -8.42 -17.36 4.00
CA TYR A 216 -9.56 -17.80 3.19
C TYR A 216 -10.83 -16.95 3.43
N THR A 217 -10.94 -16.32 4.59
CA THR A 217 -12.08 -15.47 4.96
C THR A 217 -12.29 -14.29 4.02
N TYR A 218 -11.23 -13.82 3.34
CA TYR A 218 -11.32 -12.73 2.36
C TYR A 218 -12.03 -13.14 1.05
N LEU A 219 -12.15 -14.44 0.76
CA LEU A 219 -12.93 -14.91 -0.39
C LEU A 219 -14.42 -14.58 -0.23
N PHE A 220 -14.94 -14.54 1.00
CA PHE A 220 -16.31 -14.11 1.25
C PHE A 220 -16.50 -12.62 0.90
N LEU A 221 -15.46 -11.79 0.98
CA LEU A 221 -15.53 -10.40 0.54
C LEU A 221 -15.63 -10.26 -0.98
N ILE A 222 -15.05 -11.21 -1.75
CA ILE A 222 -15.26 -11.25 -3.21
C ILE A 222 -16.74 -11.51 -3.50
N ILE A 223 -17.32 -12.52 -2.84
CA ILE A 223 -18.73 -12.85 -3.01
C ILE A 223 -19.60 -11.66 -2.63
N ALA A 224 -19.33 -11.05 -1.47
CA ALA A 224 -20.03 -9.85 -1.01
C ALA A 224 -19.91 -8.69 -2.00
N GLY A 225 -18.73 -8.48 -2.59
CA GLY A 225 -18.51 -7.48 -3.64
C GLY A 225 -19.31 -7.76 -4.91
N ILE A 226 -19.30 -9.01 -5.40
CA ILE A 226 -20.07 -9.39 -6.60
C ILE A 226 -21.57 -9.21 -6.35
N THR A 227 -22.07 -9.66 -5.20
CA THR A 227 -23.48 -9.48 -4.81
C THR A 227 -23.81 -8.00 -4.63
N GLY A 228 -22.91 -7.21 -4.04
CA GLY A 228 -23.10 -5.77 -3.86
C GLY A 228 -23.18 -5.01 -5.19
N MET A 229 -22.49 -5.46 -6.24
CA MET A 229 -22.64 -4.88 -7.59
C MET A 229 -24.01 -5.12 -8.22
N ALA A 230 -24.79 -6.09 -7.74
CA ALA A 230 -26.17 -6.28 -8.18
C ALA A 230 -27.17 -5.33 -7.49
N ALA A 231 -26.72 -4.52 -6.52
CA ALA A 231 -27.57 -3.58 -5.81
C ALA A 231 -27.96 -2.39 -6.71
N GLN A 232 -29.22 -1.96 -6.62
CA GLN A 232 -29.72 -0.77 -7.33
C GLN A 232 -29.27 0.54 -6.70
N ASN A 233 -28.82 0.51 -5.44
CA ASN A 233 -28.35 1.70 -4.74
C ASN A 233 -26.93 2.08 -5.22
N PRO A 234 -26.73 3.32 -5.73
CA PRO A 234 -25.45 3.72 -6.33
C PRO A 234 -24.28 3.73 -5.34
N TYR A 235 -24.54 4.04 -4.07
CA TYR A 235 -23.51 4.01 -3.03
C TYR A 235 -23.08 2.56 -2.72
N VAL A 236 -24.05 1.64 -2.62
CA VAL A 236 -23.73 0.22 -2.41
C VAL A 236 -22.94 -0.33 -3.61
N PHE A 237 -23.34 0.01 -4.83
CA PHE A 237 -22.63 -0.37 -6.04
C PHE A 237 -21.18 0.15 -6.04
N MET A 238 -20.98 1.43 -5.74
CA MET A 238 -19.64 2.05 -5.68
C MET A 238 -18.75 1.41 -4.61
N ALA A 239 -19.30 1.17 -3.41
CA ALA A 239 -18.57 0.47 -2.35
C ALA A 239 -18.17 -0.95 -2.78
N ALA A 240 -19.07 -1.67 -3.43
CA ALA A 240 -18.85 -3.03 -3.91
C ALA A 240 -17.80 -3.09 -5.04
N ALA A 241 -17.88 -2.18 -6.01
CA ALA A 241 -16.92 -2.06 -7.10
C ALA A 241 -15.52 -1.70 -6.59
N SER A 242 -15.43 -0.76 -5.64
CA SER A 242 -14.19 -0.36 -4.98
C SER A 242 -13.57 -1.49 -4.15
N LEU A 243 -14.39 -2.25 -3.42
CA LEU A 243 -13.95 -3.43 -2.68
C LEU A 243 -13.40 -4.51 -3.64
N LEU A 244 -14.13 -4.81 -4.72
CA LEU A 244 -13.68 -5.78 -5.71
C LEU A 244 -12.38 -5.36 -6.38
N PHE A 245 -12.25 -4.10 -6.79
CA PHE A 245 -11.02 -3.58 -7.34
C PHE A 245 -9.84 -3.79 -6.38
N PHE A 246 -10.02 -3.44 -5.10
CA PHE A 246 -9.00 -3.64 -4.09
C PHE A 246 -8.63 -5.13 -3.90
N LEU A 247 -9.63 -6.02 -3.83
CA LEU A 247 -9.41 -7.46 -3.73
C LEU A 247 -8.69 -8.01 -4.96
N THR A 248 -9.03 -7.55 -6.17
CA THR A 248 -8.33 -7.91 -7.40
C THR A 248 -6.84 -7.59 -7.29
N VAL A 249 -6.49 -6.40 -6.80
CA VAL A 249 -5.09 -6.02 -6.60
C VAL A 249 -4.40 -6.90 -5.55
N ILE A 250 -5.05 -7.18 -4.42
CA ILE A 250 -4.50 -8.04 -3.37
C ILE A 250 -4.21 -9.44 -3.91
N TYR A 251 -5.18 -10.06 -4.60
CA TYR A 251 -5.02 -11.40 -5.15
C TYR A 251 -4.05 -11.41 -6.33
N ALA A 252 -3.98 -10.35 -7.15
CA ALA A 252 -2.94 -10.22 -8.17
C ALA A 252 -1.54 -10.21 -7.55
N LEU A 253 -1.34 -9.47 -6.45
CA LEU A 253 -0.08 -9.48 -5.70
C LEU A 253 0.25 -10.87 -5.15
N GLN A 254 -0.75 -11.60 -4.63
CA GLN A 254 -0.54 -12.98 -4.18
C GLN A 254 -0.18 -13.93 -5.33
N GLY A 255 -0.82 -13.79 -6.48
CA GLY A 255 -0.43 -14.51 -7.70
C GLY A 255 1.01 -14.18 -8.10
N PHE A 256 1.41 -12.91 -7.98
CA PHE A 256 2.76 -12.46 -8.28
C PHE A 256 3.80 -13.12 -7.37
N LEU A 257 3.52 -13.18 -6.07
CA LEU A 257 4.36 -13.91 -5.12
C LEU A 257 4.44 -15.39 -5.46
N THR A 258 3.35 -15.99 -5.95
CA THR A 258 3.32 -17.41 -6.37
C THR A 258 4.22 -17.66 -7.56
N ILE A 259 4.11 -16.86 -8.63
CA ILE A 259 4.97 -16.97 -9.81
C ILE A 259 6.43 -16.69 -9.43
N SER A 260 6.70 -15.67 -8.61
CA SER A 260 8.06 -15.37 -8.16
C SER A 260 8.67 -16.55 -7.40
N THR A 261 7.90 -17.20 -6.53
CA THR A 261 8.33 -18.41 -5.81
C THR A 261 8.62 -19.56 -6.78
N PHE A 262 7.75 -19.77 -7.77
CA PHE A 262 7.94 -20.79 -8.81
C PHE A 262 9.23 -20.58 -9.62
N PHE A 263 9.50 -19.35 -10.06
CA PHE A 263 10.73 -19.00 -10.79
C PHE A 263 11.99 -19.16 -9.97
N ARG A 264 11.93 -18.80 -8.67
CA ARG A 264 13.05 -19.03 -7.75
C ARG A 264 13.36 -20.52 -7.60
N GLN A 265 12.33 -21.36 -7.45
CA GLN A 265 12.54 -22.81 -7.33
C GLN A 265 13.11 -23.42 -8.61
N ARG A 266 12.65 -22.97 -9.78
CA ARG A 266 13.12 -23.44 -11.09
C ARG A 266 14.44 -22.79 -11.53
N LYS A 267 15.01 -21.89 -10.73
CA LYS A 267 16.23 -21.12 -11.06
C LYS A 267 16.13 -20.44 -12.43
N THR A 268 14.95 -19.91 -12.77
CA THR A 268 14.70 -19.25 -14.05
C THR A 268 15.63 -18.04 -14.22
N PRO A 269 16.30 -17.86 -15.38
CA PRO A 269 17.18 -16.71 -15.60
C PRO A 269 16.46 -15.37 -15.39
N VAL A 270 17.17 -14.38 -14.83
CA VAL A 270 16.61 -13.07 -14.45
C VAL A 270 15.96 -12.36 -15.64
N ILE A 271 16.50 -12.51 -16.85
CA ILE A 271 15.97 -11.86 -18.05
C ILE A 271 14.51 -12.27 -18.34
N PHE A 272 14.17 -13.55 -18.15
CA PHE A 272 12.80 -14.04 -18.34
C PHE A 272 11.87 -13.55 -17.23
N GLN A 273 12.38 -13.42 -16.00
CA GLN A 273 11.60 -12.87 -14.89
C GLN A 273 11.23 -11.42 -15.16
N VAL A 274 12.21 -10.60 -15.56
CA VAL A 274 12.00 -9.18 -15.89
C VAL A 274 11.05 -9.03 -17.08
N LEU A 275 11.21 -9.85 -18.14
CA LEU A 275 10.31 -9.83 -19.29
C LEU A 275 8.86 -10.14 -18.88
N LEU A 276 8.64 -11.21 -18.11
CA LEU A 276 7.29 -11.57 -17.67
C LEU A 276 6.70 -10.50 -16.74
N TYR A 277 7.48 -9.97 -15.80
CA TYR A 277 7.02 -8.92 -14.89
C TYR A 277 6.69 -7.64 -15.64
N GLY A 278 7.49 -7.25 -16.62
CA GLY A 278 7.18 -6.14 -17.52
C GLY A 278 5.89 -6.38 -18.29
N LEU A 279 5.69 -7.59 -18.82
CA LEU A 279 4.48 -7.94 -19.55
C LEU A 279 3.23 -7.89 -18.66
N ILE A 280 3.31 -8.36 -17.41
CA ILE A 280 2.20 -8.30 -16.44
C ILE A 280 1.80 -6.85 -16.16
N VAL A 281 2.76 -5.92 -16.06
CA VAL A 281 2.48 -4.50 -15.85
C VAL A 281 1.83 -3.86 -17.08
N ILE A 282 2.27 -4.25 -18.28
CA ILE A 282 1.78 -3.67 -19.53
C ILE A 282 0.40 -4.23 -19.92
N GLN A 283 0.11 -5.49 -19.59
CA GLN A 283 -1.11 -6.18 -20.03
C GLN A 283 -2.11 -6.39 -18.88
N PRO A 284 -3.23 -5.65 -18.85
CA PRO A 284 -4.26 -5.80 -17.82
C PRO A 284 -4.83 -7.22 -17.71
N ILE A 285 -4.94 -7.94 -18.85
CA ILE A 285 -5.43 -9.32 -18.88
C ILE A 285 -4.53 -10.23 -18.05
N LEU A 286 -3.21 -10.04 -18.09
CA LEU A 286 -2.29 -10.82 -17.28
C LEU A 286 -2.46 -10.54 -15.79
N ALA A 287 -2.74 -9.29 -15.38
CA ALA A 287 -3.06 -8.98 -13.99
C ALA A 287 -4.32 -9.75 -13.50
N LEU A 288 -5.30 -9.98 -14.37
CA LEU A 288 -6.46 -10.83 -14.06
C LEU A 288 -6.05 -12.30 -13.91
N VAL A 289 -5.18 -12.82 -14.77
CA VAL A 289 -4.59 -14.18 -14.61
C VAL A 289 -3.86 -14.28 -13.26
N MET A 290 -3.10 -13.26 -12.87
CA MET A 290 -2.44 -13.19 -11.57
C MET A 290 -3.44 -13.23 -10.42
N THR A 291 -4.58 -12.55 -10.57
CA THR A 291 -5.67 -12.58 -9.58
C THR A 291 -6.21 -14.00 -9.39
N VAL A 292 -6.49 -14.70 -10.49
CA VAL A 292 -6.96 -16.10 -10.45
C VAL A 292 -5.90 -17.00 -9.79
N LEU A 293 -4.62 -16.83 -10.15
CA LEU A 293 -3.53 -17.57 -9.50
C LEU A 293 -3.42 -17.28 -8.00
N GLY A 294 -3.64 -16.04 -7.57
CA GLY A 294 -3.65 -15.68 -6.15
C GLY A 294 -4.81 -16.31 -5.38
N ILE A 295 -6.00 -16.38 -6.00
CA ILE A 295 -7.16 -17.08 -5.44
C ILE A 295 -6.85 -18.58 -5.31
N LEU A 296 -6.26 -19.19 -6.35
CA LEU A 296 -5.85 -20.60 -6.31
C LEU A 296 -4.77 -20.87 -5.26
N ASP A 297 -3.79 -19.97 -5.09
CA ASP A 297 -2.78 -20.07 -4.03
C ASP A 297 -3.44 -20.02 -2.64
N THR A 298 -4.47 -19.19 -2.45
CA THR A 298 -5.23 -19.13 -1.20
C THR A 298 -5.99 -20.41 -0.92
N LEU A 299 -6.65 -20.96 -1.93
CA LEU A 299 -7.49 -22.16 -1.79
C LEU A 299 -6.66 -23.44 -1.61
N MET A 300 -5.60 -23.60 -2.40
CA MET A 300 -4.84 -24.86 -2.47
C MET A 300 -3.51 -24.82 -1.72
N GLY A 301 -3.05 -23.63 -1.31
CA GLY A 301 -1.74 -23.44 -0.71
C GLY A 301 -0.59 -23.73 -1.70
N LEU A 302 -0.73 -23.29 -2.96
CA LEU A 302 0.20 -23.63 -4.04
C LEU A 302 1.67 -23.34 -3.68
N ARG A 303 1.98 -22.16 -3.12
CA ARG A 303 3.34 -21.81 -2.69
C ARG A 303 3.91 -22.77 -1.65
N ARG A 304 3.10 -23.21 -0.68
CA ARG A 304 3.56 -24.17 0.35
C ARG A 304 3.93 -25.51 -0.27
N ARG A 305 3.11 -26.00 -1.19
CA ARG A 305 3.37 -27.24 -1.95
C ARG A 305 4.62 -27.14 -2.82
N ILE A 306 4.78 -26.02 -3.52
CA ILE A 306 5.99 -25.70 -4.31
C ILE A 306 7.22 -25.75 -3.41
N LEU A 307 7.18 -25.17 -2.22
CA LEU A 307 8.30 -25.17 -1.26
C LEU A 307 8.52 -26.50 -0.52
N GLY A 308 7.67 -27.51 -0.74
CA GLY A 308 7.74 -28.79 -0.01
C GLY A 308 7.37 -28.69 1.47
N LEU A 309 6.81 -27.57 1.91
CA LEU A 309 6.33 -27.39 3.28
C LEU A 309 5.00 -28.15 3.40
N HIS A 310 5.05 -29.32 4.05
CA HIS A 310 3.85 -30.08 4.36
C HIS A 310 3.07 -29.32 5.45
N ALA A 311 1.76 -29.18 5.23
CA ALA A 311 0.84 -28.47 6.12
C ALA A 311 0.57 -29.29 7.40
#